data_AF-A0AAV2HK17-F1
#
_entry.id   AF-A0AAV2HK17-F1
#
_cell.length_a   1.000
_cell.length_b   1.000
_cell.length_c   1.000
_cell.angle_alpha   90.00
_cell.angle_beta   90.00
_cell.angle_gamma   90.00
#
_symmetry.space_group_name_H-M   'P 1'
#
loop_
_entity.id
_entity.type
_entity.pdbx_description
1 polymer ?
#
loop_
_entity_poly.entity_id
_entity_poly.type
_entity_poly.pdbx_seq_one_letter_code
_entity_poly.pdbx_strand_id
1 'polypeptide(L)'
;SVPVCAPYNGTVCSEFLQGRMVLHNNTMDYGNEAALDNLYSDTLSGSGAHDFCQRPALRLLCHQLYPDCENQTLEPFPICQESCLAVVTLFCFQELAEGYAKNLPSTEHCYTLPSKWDVPSTCTDSD
;
A
#
# COMPACT_ATOMS: atom_id res chain seq x y z
N SER A 1 -15.57 -2.10 -14.99
CA SER A 1 -14.44 -1.60 -15.79
C SER A 1 -13.55 -2.77 -16.15
N VAL A 2 -12.89 -2.77 -17.31
CA VAL A 2 -11.88 -3.80 -17.63
C VAL A 2 -10.60 -3.44 -16.85
N PRO A 3 -9.94 -4.40 -16.17
CA PRO A 3 -8.68 -4.13 -15.47
C PRO A 3 -7.58 -3.76 -16.47
N VAL A 4 -6.76 -2.77 -16.14
CA VAL A 4 -5.66 -2.31 -17.01
C VAL A 4 -4.39 -2.15 -16.20
N CYS A 5 -3.29 -2.68 -16.72
CA CYS A 5 -1.95 -2.39 -16.23
C CYS A 5 -1.40 -1.16 -16.97
N ALA A 6 -1.25 -0.03 -16.27
CA ALA A 6 -0.84 1.24 -16.87
C ALA A 6 0.06 2.04 -15.91
N PRO A 7 0.84 3.03 -16.40
CA PRO A 7 1.61 3.90 -15.52
C PRO A 7 0.71 4.62 -14.52
N TYR A 8 1.13 4.70 -13.25
CA TYR A 8 0.44 5.52 -12.26
C TYR A 8 0.35 6.97 -12.73
N ASN A 9 -0.86 7.52 -12.75
CA ASN A 9 -1.17 8.85 -13.28
C ASN A 9 -1.87 9.77 -12.26
N GLY A 10 -1.94 9.33 -11.01
CA GLY A 10 -2.53 10.08 -9.92
C GLY A 10 -1.57 11.07 -9.27
N THR A 11 -2.05 11.77 -8.24
CA THR A 11 -1.27 12.80 -7.51
C THR A 11 -0.87 12.38 -6.11
N VAL A 12 -1.73 11.64 -5.40
CA VAL A 12 -1.54 11.32 -3.97
C VAL A 12 -0.35 10.39 -3.74
N CYS A 13 -0.21 9.35 -4.56
CA CYS A 13 0.90 8.39 -4.51
C CYS A 13 2.06 8.75 -5.44
N SER A 14 2.07 9.94 -6.03
CA SER A 14 3.08 10.31 -7.04
C SER A 14 4.50 10.20 -6.51
N GLU A 15 4.71 10.53 -5.24
CA GLU A 15 6.01 10.40 -4.57
C GLU A 15 6.54 8.95 -4.51
N PHE A 16 5.66 7.95 -4.53
CA PHE A 16 6.02 6.53 -4.37
C PHE A 16 5.89 5.72 -5.66
N LEU A 17 4.95 6.09 -6.53
CA LEU A 17 4.54 5.28 -7.69
C LEU A 17 4.85 5.93 -9.04
N GLN A 18 5.41 7.14 -9.07
CA GLN A 18 5.70 7.81 -10.34
C GLN A 18 6.60 6.93 -11.24
N GLY A 19 6.11 6.65 -12.45
CA GLY A 19 6.81 5.80 -13.43
C GLY A 19 6.62 4.30 -13.24
N ARG A 20 5.93 3.84 -12.19
CA ARG A 20 5.57 2.43 -12.00
C ARG A 20 4.33 2.06 -12.80
N MET A 21 4.27 0.81 -13.26
CA MET A 21 3.08 0.20 -13.85
C MET A 21 2.21 -0.38 -12.75
N VAL A 22 0.97 0.09 -12.63
CA VAL A 22 0.04 -0.30 -11.57
C VAL A 22 -1.29 -0.77 -12.15
N LEU A 23 -1.95 -1.65 -11.42
CA LEU A 23 -3.24 -2.20 -11.83
C LEU A 23 -4.37 -1.22 -11.50
N HIS A 24 -5.08 -0.77 -12.53
CA HIS A 24 -6.33 -0.03 -12.41
C HIS A 24 -7.50 -1.00 -12.56
N ASN A 25 -8.22 -1.27 -11.46
CA ASN A 25 -9.34 -2.19 -11.47
C ASN A 25 -10.44 -1.80 -10.45
N ASN A 26 -11.39 -1.01 -10.91
CA ASN A 26 -12.50 -0.52 -10.09
C ASN A 26 -13.40 -1.64 -9.53
N THR A 27 -13.42 -2.85 -10.12
CA THR A 27 -14.20 -3.96 -9.54
C THR A 27 -13.53 -4.60 -8.33
N MET A 28 -12.22 -4.43 -8.18
CA MET A 28 -11.43 -4.85 -7.03
C MET A 28 -11.02 -3.66 -6.14
N ASP A 29 -11.64 -2.49 -6.38
CA ASP A 29 -11.32 -1.21 -5.73
C ASP A 29 -9.85 -0.73 -5.89
N TYR A 30 -9.13 -1.27 -6.87
CA TYR A 30 -7.81 -0.77 -7.25
C TYR A 30 -7.92 0.43 -8.17
N GLY A 31 -7.03 1.40 -7.99
CA GLY A 31 -7.00 2.59 -8.82
C GLY A 31 -7.93 3.72 -8.36
N ASN A 32 -8.39 3.69 -7.10
CA ASN A 32 -9.36 4.64 -6.57
C ASN A 32 -8.69 5.67 -5.64
N GLU A 33 -8.31 6.84 -6.18
CA GLU A 33 -7.70 7.92 -5.39
C GLU A 33 -8.61 8.44 -4.28
N ALA A 34 -9.94 8.47 -4.49
CA ALA A 34 -10.86 8.90 -3.45
C ALA A 34 -10.90 7.93 -2.27
N ALA A 35 -10.75 6.62 -2.51
CA ALA A 35 -10.60 5.64 -1.45
C ALA A 35 -9.29 5.87 -0.68
N LEU A 36 -8.19 6.14 -1.39
CA LEU A 36 -6.90 6.45 -0.77
C LEU A 36 -6.94 7.73 0.07
N ASP A 37 -7.56 8.80 -0.42
CA ASP A 37 -7.71 10.07 0.31
C ASP A 37 -8.52 9.87 1.60
N ASN A 38 -9.61 9.11 1.53
CA ASN A 38 -10.38 8.76 2.72
C ASN A 38 -9.56 7.92 3.70
N LEU A 39 -8.86 6.88 3.22
CA LEU A 39 -7.98 6.05 4.05
C LEU A 39 -6.88 6.88 4.70
N TYR A 40 -6.25 7.80 3.97
CA TYR A 40 -5.16 8.62 4.50
C TYR A 40 -5.68 9.69 5.49
N SER A 41 -6.77 10.39 5.13
CA SER A 41 -7.37 11.42 5.98
C SER A 41 -7.91 10.87 7.29
N ASP A 42 -8.59 9.72 7.25
CA ASP A 42 -9.17 9.08 8.45
C ASP A 42 -8.10 8.48 9.37
N THR A 43 -6.92 8.16 8.84
CA THR A 43 -5.86 7.43 9.56
C THR A 43 -4.78 8.36 10.13
N LEU A 44 -4.39 9.41 9.40
CA LEU A 44 -3.09 10.07 9.63
C LEU A 44 -3.17 11.60 9.73
N SER A 45 -4.09 12.25 9.01
CA SER A 45 -4.15 13.72 8.97
C SER A 45 -4.88 14.36 10.16
N GLY A 46 -5.75 13.62 10.85
CA GLY A 46 -6.58 14.14 11.95
C GLY A 46 -6.33 13.52 13.33
N SER A 47 -5.43 12.54 13.43
CA SER A 47 -5.41 11.55 14.52
C SER A 47 -4.31 11.75 15.56
N GLY A 48 -3.37 12.68 15.34
CA GLY A 48 -2.19 12.81 16.20
C GLY A 48 -1.09 11.78 15.91
N ALA A 49 -1.22 11.03 14.82
CA ALA A 49 -0.17 10.17 14.29
C ALA A 49 1.14 10.96 14.11
N HIS A 50 2.24 10.42 14.63
CA HIS A 50 3.54 11.07 14.53
C HIS A 50 3.97 11.11 13.06
N ASP A 51 4.68 12.17 12.64
CA ASP A 51 5.19 12.32 11.27
C ASP A 51 6.00 11.08 10.79
N PHE A 52 6.55 10.34 11.75
CA PHE A 52 7.30 9.10 11.53
C PHE A 52 6.44 7.95 10.97
N CYS A 53 5.17 7.84 11.35
CA CYS A 53 4.26 6.83 10.83
C CYS A 53 3.61 7.27 9.50
N GLN A 54 3.28 8.56 9.36
CA GLN A 54 2.42 9.05 8.28
C GLN A 54 2.94 8.68 6.88
N ARG A 55 4.23 8.96 6.63
CA ARG A 55 4.84 8.75 5.31
C ARG A 55 5.01 7.25 4.96
N PRO A 56 5.53 6.38 5.84
CA PRO A 56 5.54 4.93 5.61
C PRO A 56 4.15 4.32 5.44
N ALA A 57 3.16 4.80 6.20
CA ALA A 57 1.79 4.33 6.10
C ALA A 57 1.15 4.70 4.75
N LEU A 58 1.30 5.95 4.29
CA LEU A 58 0.80 6.37 2.97
C LEU A 58 1.42 5.53 1.86
N ARG A 59 2.75 5.36 1.90
CA ARG A 59 3.49 4.51 0.96
C ARG A 59 2.93 3.08 0.91
N LEU A 60 2.69 2.46 2.07
CA LEU A 60 2.09 1.12 2.12
C LEU A 60 0.70 1.10 1.46
N LEU A 61 -0.19 2.01 1.84
CA LEU A 61 -1.55 2.10 1.31
C LEU A 61 -1.55 2.34 -0.22
N CYS A 62 -0.61 3.15 -0.71
CA CYS A 62 -0.40 3.38 -2.12
C CYS A 62 -0.12 2.08 -2.88
N HIS A 63 0.82 1.26 -2.41
CA HIS A 63 1.11 -0.02 -3.05
C HIS A 63 -0.01 -1.07 -2.87
N GLN A 64 -0.89 -0.93 -1.86
CA GLN A 64 -2.06 -1.81 -1.71
C GLN A 64 -3.20 -1.44 -2.68
N LEU A 65 -3.47 -0.15 -2.87
CA LEU A 65 -4.53 0.33 -3.77
C LEU A 65 -4.10 0.42 -5.24
N TYR A 66 -2.79 0.52 -5.47
CA TYR A 66 -2.18 0.55 -6.79
C TYR A 66 -1.07 -0.52 -6.83
N PRO A 67 -1.44 -1.80 -6.74
CA PRO A 67 -0.46 -2.87 -6.80
C PRO A 67 0.24 -2.84 -8.15
N ASP A 68 1.54 -3.14 -8.12
CA ASP A 68 2.32 -3.29 -9.34
C ASP A 68 1.72 -4.38 -10.22
N CYS A 69 1.96 -4.27 -11.52
CA CYS A 69 1.56 -5.25 -12.52
C CYS A 69 2.62 -5.32 -13.62
N GLU A 70 2.71 -6.46 -14.30
CA GLU A 70 3.60 -6.65 -15.43
C GLU A 70 2.82 -6.71 -16.75
N ASN A 71 3.47 -6.35 -17.85
CA ASN A 71 2.87 -6.41 -19.17
C ASN A 71 2.42 -7.85 -19.48
N GLN A 72 1.11 -8.04 -19.63
CA GLN A 72 0.36 -9.28 -19.95
C GLN A 72 -0.28 -9.98 -18.74
N THR A 73 0.09 -9.65 -17.50
CA THR A 73 -0.57 -10.20 -16.30
C THR A 73 -1.41 -9.12 -15.63
N LEU A 74 -2.71 -9.38 -15.52
CA LEU A 74 -3.63 -8.56 -14.71
C LEU A 74 -3.66 -9.02 -13.25
N GLU A 75 -2.70 -9.87 -12.87
CA GLU A 75 -2.50 -10.31 -11.50
C GLU A 75 -1.71 -9.24 -10.75
N PRO A 76 -2.26 -8.69 -9.65
CA PRO A 76 -1.56 -7.70 -8.85
C PRO A 76 -0.41 -8.33 -8.09
N PHE A 77 0.74 -7.67 -8.05
CA PHE A 77 1.82 -8.07 -7.16
C PHE A 77 1.49 -7.57 -5.75
N PRO A 78 1.35 -8.47 -4.76
CA PRO A 78 1.11 -8.05 -3.38
C PRO A 78 2.36 -7.36 -2.81
N ILE A 79 2.19 -6.64 -1.70
CA ILE A 79 3.31 -6.10 -0.94
C ILE A 79 4.07 -7.25 -0.27
N CYS A 80 5.39 -7.14 -0.20
CA CYS A 80 6.21 -8.11 0.52
C CYS A 80 5.92 -8.08 2.03
N GLN A 81 5.97 -9.25 2.67
CA GLN A 81 5.81 -9.42 4.11
C GLN A 81 6.67 -8.43 4.91
N GLU A 82 7.94 -8.27 4.51
CA GLU A 82 8.90 -7.42 5.21
C GLU A 82 8.49 -5.96 5.22
N SER A 83 8.05 -5.42 4.08
CA SER A 83 7.65 -4.01 3.97
C SER A 83 6.34 -3.76 4.73
N CYS A 84 5.41 -4.71 4.73
CA CYS A 84 4.21 -4.66 5.57
C CYS A 84 4.56 -4.66 7.07
N LEU A 85 5.40 -5.60 7.50
CA LEU A 85 5.84 -5.72 8.90
C LEU A 85 6.60 -4.48 9.36
N ALA A 86 7.48 -3.92 8.54
CA ALA A 86 8.21 -2.70 8.87
C ALA A 86 7.25 -1.55 9.22
N VAL A 87 6.18 -1.38 8.43
CA VAL A 87 5.18 -0.34 8.70
C VAL A 87 4.42 -0.62 9.99
N VAL A 88 3.90 -1.84 10.18
CA VAL A 88 2.99 -2.11 11.32
C VAL A 88 3.70 -2.40 12.64
N THR A 89 4.98 -2.78 12.61
CA THR A 89 5.75 -3.13 13.83
C THR A 89 6.85 -2.14 14.18
N LEU A 90 7.31 -1.31 13.24
CA LEU A 90 8.37 -0.32 13.48
C LEU A 90 7.86 1.11 13.32
N PHE A 91 7.28 1.45 12.17
CA PHE A 91 6.93 2.85 11.87
C PHE A 91 5.64 3.31 12.56
N CYS A 92 4.61 2.47 12.57
CA CYS A 92 3.26 2.81 13.01
C CYS A 92 2.80 2.01 14.23
N PHE A 93 3.73 1.40 14.96
CA PHE A 93 3.41 0.56 16.11
C PHE A 93 2.60 1.32 17.17
N GLN A 94 2.98 2.57 17.46
CA GLN A 94 2.30 3.39 18.45
C GLN A 94 0.90 3.79 17.98
N GLU A 95 0.77 4.25 16.74
CA GLU A 95 -0.51 4.67 16.15
C GLU A 95 -1.50 3.52 16.04
N LEU A 96 -1.02 2.31 15.77
CA LEU A 96 -1.83 1.09 15.80
C LEU A 96 -2.30 0.77 17.22
N ALA A 97 -1.41 0.85 18.21
CA ALA A 97 -1.74 0.60 19.61
C ALA A 97 -2.75 1.61 20.18
N GLU A 98 -2.66 2.87 19.76
CA GLU A 98 -3.57 3.95 20.16
C GLU A 98 -4.87 3.98 19.34
N GLY A 99 -4.95 3.17 18.27
CA GLY A 99 -6.14 3.05 17.42
C GLY A 99 -6.32 4.20 16.44
N TYR A 100 -5.26 4.94 16.14
CA TYR A 100 -5.23 5.98 15.12
C TYR A 100 -5.00 5.42 13.72
N ALA A 101 -4.31 4.28 13.60
CA ALA A 101 -3.96 3.68 12.32
C ALA A 101 -4.87 2.51 11.86
N LYS A 102 -6.19 2.62 12.05
CA LYS A 102 -7.13 1.48 11.87
C LYS A 102 -7.22 0.90 10.46
N ASN A 103 -6.85 1.69 9.45
CA ASN A 103 -6.90 1.26 8.06
C ASN A 103 -5.60 0.58 7.60
N LEU A 104 -4.56 0.56 8.44
CA LEU A 104 -3.37 -0.23 8.17
C LEU A 104 -3.63 -1.72 8.41
N PRO A 105 -2.86 -2.61 7.75
CA PRO A 105 -2.96 -4.03 7.98
C PRO A 105 -2.66 -4.41 9.43
N SER A 106 -3.21 -5.55 9.87
CA SER A 106 -2.75 -6.19 11.09
C SER A 106 -1.43 -6.93 10.84
N THR A 107 -0.67 -7.16 11.92
CA THR A 107 0.51 -8.03 11.89
C THR A 107 0.19 -9.41 11.34
N GLU A 108 -0.94 -10.01 11.76
CA GLU A 108 -1.39 -11.32 11.26
C GLU A 108 -1.60 -11.30 9.73
N HIS A 109 -2.16 -10.22 9.18
CA HIS A 109 -2.28 -10.07 7.74
C HIS A 109 -0.91 -10.01 7.06
N CYS A 110 0.04 -9.24 7.61
CA CYS A 110 1.38 -9.16 7.04
C CYS A 110 2.08 -10.52 6.97
N TYR A 111 1.88 -11.42 7.94
CA TYR A 111 2.44 -12.78 7.92
C TYR A 111 1.83 -13.69 6.84
N THR A 112 0.71 -13.31 6.22
CA THR A 112 0.13 -14.04 5.08
C THR A 112 0.69 -13.61 3.72
N LEU A 113 1.45 -12.51 3.69
CA LEU A 113 2.05 -12.00 2.47
C LEU A 113 3.31 -12.80 2.09
N PRO A 114 3.65 -12.90 0.80
CA PRO A 114 4.90 -13.51 0.35
C PRO A 114 6.13 -12.76 0.89
N SER A 115 7.17 -13.51 1.24
CA SER A 115 8.49 -12.94 1.57
C SER A 115 9.27 -12.63 0.31
N LYS A 116 9.98 -11.50 0.30
CA LYS A 116 10.91 -11.17 -0.80
C LYS A 116 12.10 -12.13 -0.91
N TRP A 117 12.33 -12.96 0.11
CA TRP A 117 13.45 -13.88 0.18
C TRP A 117 13.13 -15.29 -0.35
N ASP A 118 11.84 -15.63 -0.51
CA ASP A 118 11.43 -16.96 -0.95
C ASP A 118 11.59 -17.12 -2.46
N VAL A 119 10.90 -16.30 -3.24
CA VAL A 119 10.92 -16.34 -4.71
C VAL A 119 11.00 -14.90 -5.23
N PRO A 120 12.05 -14.56 -6.01
CA PRO A 120 12.18 -13.25 -6.64
C PRO A 120 10.94 -12.92 -7.48
N SER A 121 10.51 -11.66 -7.45
CA SER A 121 9.37 -11.17 -8.25
C SER A 121 8.02 -11.80 -7.91
N THR A 122 7.76 -12.16 -6.65
CA THR A 122 6.40 -12.56 -6.22
C THR A 122 5.66 -11.48 -5.44
N CYS A 123 6.37 -10.41 -5.09
CA CYS A 123 5.86 -9.29 -4.33
C CYS A 123 6.65 -8.02 -4.62
N THR A 124 6.07 -6.89 -4.25
CA THR A 124 6.66 -5.57 -4.39
C THR A 124 7.19 -5.09 -3.06
N ASP A 125 8.46 -4.74 -3.02
CA ASP A 125 9.03 -3.99 -1.92
C ASP A 125 8.60 -2.52 -2.04
N SER A 126 8.09 -1.94 -0.95
CA SER A 126 7.63 -0.55 -0.93
C SER A 126 8.73 0.46 -0.56
N ASP A 127 9.95 -0.01 -0.26
CA ASP A 127 11.09 0.81 0.17
C ASP A 127 11.68 1.76 -0.90
#